data_AF-A0A0P0Z5K9-F1
#
_entry.id   AF-A0A0P0Z5K9-F1
#
_cell.length_a   1.000
_cell.length_b   1.000
_cell.length_c   1.000
_cell.angle_alpha   90.00
_cell.angle_beta   90.00
_cell.angle_gamma   90.00
#
_symmetry.space_group_name_H-M   'P 1'
#
loop_
_entity.id
_entity.type
_entity.pdbx_description
1 polymer ?
#
loop_
_entity_poly.entity_id
_entity_poly.type
_entity_poly.pdbx_seq_one_letter_code
_entity_poly.pdbx_strand_id
1 'polypeptide(L)'
;MLLAGLAVLAGASATAETLDETTRYFAIRGTTLAELDRDLNRRGPFVAETGLRHPGATEVKFDGHVTYKRVAEGCAVDMANVKLTLNMLLPKWAPPRGVAPETILIWQTLESDIERHEKHHADIAKSWLKRMEMALRNLRPEPSCARMEALVNQVTQRYLAGHERAQVEFDTIEGREVNFRLRRALSRAVSDYRR
;
A
#
# COMPACT_ATOMS: atom_id res chain seq x y z
N MET A 1 -32.09 -38.09 38.30
CA MET A 1 -32.49 -36.89 37.53
C MET A 1 -31.28 -35.95 37.56
N LEU A 2 -30.52 -35.84 36.46
CA LEU A 2 -30.60 -34.78 35.43
C LEU A 2 -30.03 -33.45 35.98
N LEU A 3 -29.03 -32.76 35.39
CA LEU A 3 -28.62 -32.63 33.99
C LEU A 3 -27.13 -32.30 33.86
N ALA A 4 -26.48 -32.88 32.83
CA ALA A 4 -25.20 -32.43 32.30
C ALA A 4 -25.44 -31.30 31.28
N GLY A 5 -24.82 -30.14 31.49
CA GLY A 5 -24.89 -29.01 30.56
C GLY A 5 -23.84 -29.12 29.47
N LEU A 6 -24.26 -29.30 28.21
CA LEU A 6 -23.42 -29.12 27.04
C LEU A 6 -23.23 -27.62 26.76
N ALA A 7 -22.00 -27.13 26.87
CA ALA A 7 -21.61 -25.84 26.35
C ALA A 7 -21.37 -25.95 24.83
N VAL A 8 -22.23 -25.30 24.03
CA VAL A 8 -22.03 -25.17 22.58
C VAL A 8 -21.03 -24.04 22.35
N LEU A 9 -19.81 -24.39 21.95
CA LEU A 9 -18.84 -23.44 21.42
C LEU A 9 -19.34 -22.96 20.05
N ALA A 10 -19.88 -21.74 19.99
CA ALA A 10 -20.17 -21.06 18.74
C ALA A 10 -18.86 -20.83 17.99
N GLY A 11 -18.67 -21.53 16.87
CA GLY A 11 -17.53 -21.32 15.98
C GLY A 11 -17.56 -19.90 15.44
N ALA A 12 -16.48 -19.15 15.64
CA ALA A 12 -16.27 -17.88 14.98
C ALA A 12 -16.32 -18.10 13.46
N SER A 13 -17.30 -17.50 12.78
CA SER A 13 -17.27 -17.40 11.33
C SER A 13 -16.02 -16.62 10.94
N ALA A 14 -15.06 -17.27 10.30
CA ALA A 14 -13.94 -16.61 9.67
C ALA A 14 -14.52 -15.62 8.65
N THR A 15 -14.44 -14.33 8.96
CA THR A 15 -14.71 -13.25 8.00
C THR A 15 -13.80 -13.45 6.80
N ALA A 16 -14.39 -13.56 5.61
CA ALA A 16 -13.66 -13.63 4.35
C ALA A 16 -12.56 -12.57 4.32
N GLU A 17 -11.35 -12.97 3.94
CA GLU A 17 -10.14 -12.13 4.00
C GLU A 17 -10.34 -10.87 3.14
N THR A 18 -10.54 -9.72 3.80
CA THR A 18 -10.74 -8.40 3.15
C THR A 18 -9.44 -7.81 2.62
N LEU A 19 -8.33 -8.56 2.71
CA LEU A 19 -6.99 -8.17 2.31
C LEU A 19 -6.33 -9.32 1.57
N ASP A 20 -5.80 -9.05 0.39
CA ASP A 20 -5.00 -9.96 -0.41
C ASP A 20 -3.68 -9.24 -0.73
N GLU A 21 -2.56 -9.71 -0.18
CA GLU A 21 -1.27 -9.03 -0.28
C GLU A 21 -0.22 -9.98 -0.85
N THR A 22 0.37 -9.60 -1.99
CA THR A 22 1.45 -10.36 -2.63
C THR A 22 2.68 -9.49 -2.83
N THR A 23 3.85 -10.11 -2.68
CA THR A 23 5.14 -9.50 -3.02
C THR A 23 5.80 -10.32 -4.12
N ARG A 24 6.20 -9.64 -5.19
CA ARG A 24 6.93 -10.18 -6.33
C ARG A 24 8.25 -9.47 -6.46
N TYR A 25 9.20 -10.13 -7.12
CA TYR A 25 10.53 -9.61 -7.30
C TYR A 25 10.93 -9.58 -8.76
N PHE A 26 11.68 -8.55 -9.15
CA PHE A 26 12.39 -8.52 -10.43
C PHE A 26 13.90 -8.54 -10.20
N ALA A 27 14.58 -9.40 -10.96
CA ALA A 27 16.01 -9.60 -10.78
C ALA A 27 16.81 -8.42 -11.34
N ILE A 28 17.75 -7.94 -10.53
CA ILE A 28 18.78 -6.95 -10.87
C ILE A 28 20.11 -7.66 -11.15
N ARG A 29 20.91 -7.09 -12.05
CA ARG A 29 22.21 -7.61 -12.48
C ARG A 29 23.25 -6.48 -12.53
N GLY A 30 24.46 -6.83 -12.10
CA GLY A 30 25.61 -5.92 -12.08
C GLY A 30 26.62 -6.34 -11.02
N THR A 31 27.81 -5.77 -11.13
CA THR A 31 28.94 -5.93 -10.19
C THR A 31 29.41 -4.60 -9.59
N THR A 32 28.98 -3.47 -10.17
CA THR A 32 29.28 -2.12 -9.70
C THR A 32 28.00 -1.33 -9.46
N LEU A 33 28.05 -0.29 -8.62
CA LEU A 33 26.88 0.56 -8.33
C LEU A 33 26.28 1.18 -9.61
N ALA A 34 27.11 1.60 -10.55
CA ALA A 34 26.65 2.18 -11.81
C ALA A 34 25.95 1.16 -12.73
N GLU A 35 26.37 -0.11 -12.69
CA GLU A 35 25.67 -1.18 -13.41
C GLU A 35 24.33 -1.51 -12.77
N LEU A 36 24.30 -1.57 -11.43
CA LEU A 36 23.08 -1.86 -10.67
C LEU A 36 22.04 -0.76 -10.84
N ASP A 37 22.44 0.52 -10.74
CA ASP A 37 21.57 1.66 -10.97
C ASP A 37 20.99 1.66 -12.40
N ARG A 38 21.83 1.39 -13.40
CA ARG A 38 21.37 1.29 -14.80
C ARG A 38 20.37 0.15 -15.00
N ASP A 39 20.63 -1.02 -14.41
CA ASP A 39 19.72 -2.16 -14.56
C ASP A 39 18.40 -1.94 -13.80
N LEU A 40 18.46 -1.29 -12.62
CA LEU A 40 17.28 -0.87 -11.86
C LEU A 40 16.42 0.09 -12.68
N ASN A 41 16.99 1.17 -13.23
CA ASN A 41 16.27 2.13 -14.08
C ASN A 41 15.70 1.49 -15.36
N ARG A 42 16.31 0.41 -15.86
CA ARG A 42 15.82 -0.33 -17.03
C ARG A 42 14.69 -1.30 -16.69
N ARG A 43 14.78 -1.99 -15.56
CA ARG A 43 13.88 -3.11 -15.20
C ARG A 43 12.75 -2.72 -14.27
N GLY A 44 12.89 -1.63 -13.54
CA GLY A 44 11.89 -1.13 -12.60
C GLY A 44 10.52 -0.94 -13.26
N PRO A 45 9.41 -1.13 -12.52
CA PRO A 45 8.06 -0.94 -13.05
C PRO A 45 7.89 0.42 -13.72
N PHE A 46 7.19 0.45 -14.85
CA PHE A 46 6.84 1.69 -15.52
C PHE A 46 5.56 2.26 -14.90
N VAL A 47 5.62 3.51 -14.47
CA VAL A 47 4.49 4.22 -13.85
C VAL A 47 4.06 5.33 -14.80
N ALA A 48 2.87 5.19 -15.37
CA ALA A 48 2.38 6.02 -16.47
C ALA A 48 2.25 7.50 -16.06
N GLU A 49 1.85 7.75 -14.83
CA GLU A 49 1.64 9.08 -14.23
C GLU A 49 2.93 9.91 -14.23
N THR A 50 4.08 9.26 -14.02
CA THR A 50 5.39 9.91 -14.01
C THR A 50 6.12 9.80 -15.35
N GLY A 51 5.72 8.86 -16.20
CA GLY A 51 6.41 8.53 -17.45
C GLY A 51 7.79 7.89 -17.23
N LEU A 52 8.12 7.48 -16.00
CA LEU A 52 9.41 6.94 -15.61
C LEU A 52 9.28 5.52 -15.06
N ARG A 53 10.43 4.83 -15.01
CA ARG A 53 10.55 3.57 -14.28
C ARG A 53 10.94 3.87 -12.83
N HIS A 54 10.24 3.20 -11.91
CA HIS A 54 10.47 3.36 -10.48
C HIS A 54 11.32 2.23 -9.92
N PRO A 55 12.08 2.46 -8.84
CA PRO A 55 12.86 1.42 -8.18
C PRO A 55 12.03 0.25 -7.61
N GLY A 56 10.76 0.51 -7.29
CA GLY A 56 9.75 -0.45 -6.84
C GLY A 56 8.36 0.04 -7.25
N ALA A 57 7.33 -0.73 -6.93
CA ALA A 57 5.94 -0.24 -6.99
C ALA A 57 5.01 -1.06 -6.09
N THR A 58 3.99 -0.40 -5.58
CA THR A 58 2.86 -1.01 -4.87
C THR A 58 1.58 -0.71 -5.63
N GLU A 59 1.03 -1.72 -6.29
CA GLU A 59 -0.27 -1.64 -6.92
C GLU A 59 -1.37 -1.82 -5.87
N VAL A 60 -2.32 -0.88 -5.83
CA VAL A 60 -3.43 -0.87 -4.89
C VAL A 60 -4.73 -0.99 -5.65
N LYS A 61 -5.56 -1.98 -5.27
CA LYS A 61 -6.91 -2.15 -5.82
C LYS A 61 -7.94 -2.30 -4.71
N PHE A 62 -8.95 -1.44 -4.75
CA PHE A 62 -10.15 -1.58 -3.91
C PHE A 62 -11.29 -2.16 -4.75
N ASP A 63 -11.85 -3.27 -4.28
CA ASP A 63 -13.07 -3.87 -4.79
C ASP A 63 -14.08 -4.01 -3.66
N GLY A 64 -15.33 -4.36 -3.94
CA GLY A 64 -16.29 -4.61 -2.86
C GLY A 64 -17.73 -4.68 -3.32
N HIS A 65 -18.60 -4.98 -2.36
CA HIS A 65 -20.04 -4.91 -2.55
C HIS A 65 -20.71 -4.37 -1.29
N VAL A 66 -21.80 -3.63 -1.49
CA VAL A 66 -22.66 -3.11 -0.43
C VAL A 66 -24.06 -3.63 -0.67
N THR A 67 -24.69 -4.18 0.36
CA THR A 67 -26.08 -4.61 0.32
C THR A 67 -26.95 -3.67 1.15
N TYR A 68 -28.25 -3.66 0.85
CA TYR A 68 -29.21 -2.74 1.45
C TYR A 68 -30.39 -3.48 2.03
N LYS A 69 -30.97 -2.91 3.09
CA LYS A 69 -32.21 -3.41 3.72
C LYS A 69 -33.21 -2.29 3.93
N ARG A 70 -34.50 -2.64 3.86
CA ARG A 70 -35.57 -1.73 4.26
C ARG A 70 -35.64 -1.63 5.77
N VAL A 71 -35.81 -0.41 6.27
CA VAL A 71 -35.99 -0.07 7.69
C VAL A 71 -37.17 0.88 7.82
N ALA A 72 -37.67 1.12 9.04
CA ALA A 72 -38.82 2.00 9.26
C ALA A 72 -38.63 3.42 8.68
N GLU A 73 -37.39 3.92 8.70
CA GLU A 73 -36.99 5.24 8.21
C GLU A 73 -36.68 5.28 6.69
N GLY A 74 -36.77 4.14 5.98
CA GLY A 74 -36.50 4.04 4.54
C GLY A 74 -35.62 2.84 4.19
N CYS A 75 -34.39 3.11 3.74
CA CYS A 75 -33.41 2.10 3.35
C CYS A 75 -32.05 2.38 4.01
N ALA A 76 -31.41 1.34 4.54
CA ALA A 76 -30.13 1.40 5.23
C ALA A 76 -29.11 0.45 4.58
N VAL A 77 -27.82 0.69 4.82
CA VAL A 77 -26.77 -0.31 4.54
C VAL A 77 -27.00 -1.51 5.44
N ASP A 78 -27.04 -2.71 4.84
CA ASP A 78 -27.09 -3.96 5.58
C ASP A 78 -25.68 -4.52 5.79
N MET A 79 -24.91 -4.62 4.71
CA MET A 79 -23.54 -5.09 4.72
C MET A 79 -22.68 -4.20 3.82
N ALA A 80 -21.47 -3.88 4.26
CA ALA A 80 -20.45 -3.25 3.44
C ALA A 80 -19.17 -4.07 3.57
N ASN A 81 -18.79 -4.74 2.48
CA ASN A 81 -17.57 -5.52 2.38
C ASN A 81 -16.68 -4.89 1.33
N VAL A 82 -15.56 -4.32 1.76
CA VAL A 82 -14.54 -3.81 0.85
C VAL A 82 -13.37 -4.78 0.89
N LYS A 83 -12.89 -5.18 -0.28
CA LYS A 83 -11.66 -5.97 -0.44
C LYS A 83 -10.54 -5.04 -0.90
N LEU A 84 -9.37 -5.19 -0.29
CA LEU A 84 -8.13 -4.59 -0.73
C LEU A 84 -7.22 -5.67 -1.32
N THR A 85 -6.75 -5.47 -2.55
CA THR A 85 -5.67 -6.24 -3.15
C THR A 85 -4.44 -5.37 -3.29
N LEU A 86 -3.31 -5.87 -2.82
CA LEU A 86 -1.99 -5.23 -2.85
C LEU A 86 -1.01 -6.13 -3.61
N ASN A 87 -0.38 -5.59 -4.66
CA ASN A 87 0.73 -6.26 -5.33
C ASN A 87 1.97 -5.38 -5.25
N MET A 88 2.95 -5.81 -4.44
CA MET A 88 4.23 -5.14 -4.32
C MET A 88 5.24 -5.77 -5.29
N LEU A 89 5.96 -4.95 -6.03
CA LEU A 89 7.03 -5.37 -6.94
C LEU A 89 8.35 -4.74 -6.50
N LEU A 90 9.28 -5.57 -6.01
CA LEU A 90 10.55 -5.12 -5.44
C LEU A 90 11.75 -5.59 -6.29
N PRO A 91 12.85 -4.82 -6.31
CA PRO A 91 14.08 -5.30 -6.91
C PRO A 91 14.68 -6.39 -6.05
N LYS A 92 15.35 -7.36 -6.67
CA LYS A 92 16.16 -8.35 -5.96
C LYS A 92 17.49 -8.56 -6.65
N TRP A 93 18.58 -8.42 -5.90
CA TRP A 93 19.92 -8.70 -6.41
C TRP A 93 20.59 -9.85 -5.64
N ALA A 94 21.15 -10.78 -6.39
CA ALA A 94 22.05 -11.80 -5.88
C ALA A 94 23.47 -11.44 -6.36
N PRO A 95 24.35 -10.93 -5.47
CA PRO A 95 25.67 -10.48 -5.88
C PRO A 95 26.51 -11.66 -6.39
N PRO A 96 27.11 -11.57 -7.59
CA PRO A 96 28.06 -12.57 -8.06
C PRO A 96 29.35 -12.55 -7.21
N ARG A 97 30.19 -13.57 -7.36
CA ARG A 97 31.49 -13.63 -6.66
C ARG A 97 32.40 -12.47 -7.08
N GLY A 98 33.16 -11.94 -6.13
CA GLY A 98 34.17 -10.90 -6.38
C GLY A 98 33.66 -9.46 -6.39
N VAL A 99 32.38 -9.24 -6.07
CA VAL A 99 31.84 -7.89 -5.87
C VAL A 99 32.42 -7.27 -4.60
N ALA A 100 32.77 -5.98 -4.68
CA ALA A 100 33.31 -5.23 -3.55
C ALA A 100 32.30 -5.19 -2.37
N PRO A 101 32.75 -5.40 -1.11
CA PRO A 101 31.87 -5.37 0.07
C PRO A 101 31.07 -4.08 0.20
N GLU A 102 31.65 -2.94 -0.19
CA GLU A 102 31.02 -1.63 -0.15
C GLU A 102 29.81 -1.55 -1.10
N THR A 103 29.93 -2.12 -2.30
CA THR A 103 28.82 -2.22 -3.27
C THR A 103 27.69 -3.05 -2.70
N ILE A 104 28.00 -4.17 -2.02
CA ILE A 104 27.01 -5.04 -1.40
C ILE A 104 26.23 -4.28 -0.32
N LEU A 105 26.94 -3.60 0.58
CA LEU A 105 26.35 -2.82 1.66
C LEU A 105 25.44 -1.72 1.14
N ILE A 106 25.90 -0.95 0.15
CA ILE A 106 25.13 0.15 -0.43
C ILE A 106 23.87 -0.38 -1.11
N TRP A 107 23.96 -1.46 -1.88
CA TRP A 107 22.78 -2.05 -2.53
C TRP A 107 21.77 -2.57 -1.50
N GLN A 108 22.21 -3.31 -0.48
CA GLN A 108 21.31 -3.84 0.55
C GLN A 108 20.59 -2.71 1.29
N THR A 109 21.28 -1.59 1.51
CA THR A 109 20.68 -0.39 2.11
C THR A 109 19.60 0.19 1.21
N LEU A 110 19.86 0.30 -0.10
CA LEU A 110 18.89 0.78 -1.09
C LEU A 110 17.68 -0.17 -1.24
N GLU A 111 17.92 -1.48 -1.38
CA GLU A 111 16.86 -2.50 -1.48
C GLU A 111 15.91 -2.43 -0.28
N SER A 112 16.46 -2.28 0.93
CA SER A 112 15.67 -2.12 2.14
C SER A 112 14.93 -0.78 2.22
N ASP A 113 15.47 0.30 1.64
CA ASP A 113 14.80 1.59 1.57
C ASP A 113 13.61 1.57 0.62
N ILE A 114 13.79 0.97 -0.56
CA ILE A 114 12.71 0.75 -1.53
C ILE A 114 11.59 -0.09 -0.89
N GLU A 115 11.93 -1.21 -0.23
CA GLU A 115 10.92 -2.03 0.45
C GLU A 115 10.13 -1.25 1.51
N ARG A 116 10.79 -0.41 2.31
CA ARG A 116 10.10 0.43 3.30
C ARG A 116 9.18 1.45 2.66
N HIS A 117 9.62 2.10 1.59
CA HIS A 117 8.81 3.04 0.82
C HIS A 117 7.52 2.37 0.32
N GLU A 118 7.67 1.25 -0.38
CA GLU A 118 6.55 0.50 -0.92
C GLU A 118 5.60 -0.03 0.18
N LYS A 119 6.16 -0.49 1.30
CA LYS A 119 5.34 -0.93 2.44
C LYS A 119 4.50 0.21 3.03
N HIS A 120 4.99 1.44 2.98
CA HIS A 120 4.24 2.58 3.49
C HIS A 120 3.01 2.87 2.62
N HIS A 121 3.13 2.79 1.30
CA HIS A 121 1.99 2.85 0.37
C HIS A 121 0.93 1.79 0.66
N ALA A 122 1.36 0.56 0.93
CA ALA A 122 0.48 -0.53 1.36
C ALA A 122 -0.23 -0.21 2.69
N ASP A 123 0.47 0.37 3.67
CA ASP A 123 -0.09 0.74 4.97
C ASP A 123 -1.10 1.90 4.86
N ILE A 124 -0.85 2.87 3.98
CA ILE A 124 -1.82 3.91 3.64
C ILE A 124 -3.09 3.26 3.10
N ALA A 125 -2.98 2.37 2.10
CA ALA A 125 -4.12 1.67 1.52
C ALA A 125 -4.93 0.87 2.56
N LYS A 126 -4.26 0.12 3.43
CA LYS A 126 -4.89 -0.63 4.54
C LYS A 126 -5.64 0.29 5.52
N SER A 127 -5.10 1.48 5.78
CA SER A 127 -5.76 2.46 6.65
C SER A 127 -7.03 3.01 5.99
N TRP A 128 -7.00 3.27 4.68
CA TRP A 128 -8.13 3.79 3.92
C TRP A 128 -9.23 2.76 3.71
N LEU A 129 -8.88 1.47 3.56
CA LEU A 129 -9.82 0.35 3.59
C LEU A 129 -10.71 0.43 4.83
N LYS A 130 -10.10 0.43 6.02
CA LYS A 130 -10.81 0.47 7.31
C LYS A 130 -11.69 1.72 7.44
N ARG A 131 -11.15 2.88 7.04
CA ARG A 131 -11.89 4.15 7.09
C ARG A 131 -13.12 4.13 6.18
N MET A 132 -12.99 3.58 4.98
CA MET A 132 -14.09 3.49 4.01
C MET A 132 -15.17 2.51 4.49
N GLU A 133 -14.79 1.32 4.96
CA GLU A 133 -15.75 0.35 5.51
C GLU A 133 -16.53 0.92 6.69
N MET A 134 -15.84 1.58 7.63
CA MET A 134 -16.49 2.25 8.75
C MET A 134 -17.44 3.36 8.28
N ALA A 135 -17.06 4.15 7.28
CA ALA A 135 -17.90 5.23 6.79
C ALA A 135 -19.18 4.71 6.14
N LEU A 136 -19.08 3.65 5.34
CA LEU A 136 -20.22 3.01 4.68
C LEU A 136 -21.16 2.37 5.69
N ARG A 137 -20.64 1.66 6.70
CA ARG A 137 -21.45 1.03 7.75
C ARG A 137 -22.20 2.04 8.64
N ASN A 138 -21.68 3.26 8.77
CA ASN A 138 -22.26 4.31 9.61
C ASN A 138 -23.15 5.30 8.84
N LEU A 139 -23.49 5.02 7.59
CA LEU A 139 -24.44 5.83 6.84
C LEU A 139 -25.82 5.78 7.49
N ARG A 140 -26.43 6.95 7.67
CA ARG A 140 -27.81 7.05 8.14
C ARG A 140 -28.76 6.57 7.05
N PRO A 141 -29.92 5.98 7.41
CA PRO A 141 -30.92 5.56 6.44
C PRO A 141 -31.35 6.71 5.51
N GLU A 142 -31.59 6.38 4.24
CA GLU A 142 -32.12 7.29 3.22
C GLU A 142 -33.57 6.90 2.87
N PRO A 143 -34.41 7.82 2.37
CA PRO A 143 -35.82 7.54 2.08
C PRO A 143 -36.05 6.39 1.08
N SER A 144 -35.08 6.07 0.23
CA SER A 144 -35.16 4.95 -0.72
C SER A 144 -33.80 4.28 -0.93
N CYS A 145 -33.79 3.02 -1.36
CA CYS A 145 -32.54 2.31 -1.64
C CYS A 145 -31.77 2.92 -2.82
N ALA A 146 -32.44 3.51 -3.81
CA ALA A 146 -31.77 4.23 -4.88
C ALA A 146 -30.99 5.45 -4.35
N ARG A 147 -31.55 6.17 -3.36
CA ARG A 147 -30.83 7.27 -2.70
C ARG A 147 -29.67 6.75 -1.83
N MET A 148 -29.88 5.65 -1.11
CA MET A 148 -28.81 5.02 -0.33
C MET A 148 -27.65 4.57 -1.23
N GLU A 149 -27.94 3.95 -2.36
CA GLU A 149 -26.92 3.53 -3.34
C GLU A 149 -26.14 4.71 -3.92
N ALA A 150 -26.83 5.80 -4.27
CA ALA A 150 -26.18 7.03 -4.72
C ALA A 150 -25.26 7.61 -3.64
N LEU A 151 -25.69 7.61 -2.37
CA LEU A 151 -24.89 8.08 -1.23
C LEU A 151 -23.67 7.18 -0.99
N VAL A 152 -23.83 5.86 -1.04
CA VAL A 152 -22.73 4.89 -0.96
C VAL A 152 -21.69 5.15 -2.05
N ASN A 153 -22.13 5.33 -3.29
CA ASN A 153 -21.23 5.64 -4.41
C ASN A 153 -20.47 6.95 -4.18
N GLN A 154 -21.17 8.01 -3.76
CA GLN A 154 -20.55 9.30 -3.45
C GLN A 154 -19.50 9.17 -2.33
N VAL A 155 -19.82 8.44 -1.26
CA VAL A 155 -18.90 8.24 -0.14
C VAL A 155 -17.70 7.42 -0.58
N THR A 156 -17.89 6.30 -1.28
CA THR A 156 -16.80 5.48 -1.82
C THR A 156 -15.83 6.33 -2.65
N GLN A 157 -16.34 7.12 -3.61
CA GLN A 157 -15.50 7.99 -4.44
C GLN A 157 -14.71 9.02 -3.61
N ARG A 158 -15.34 9.60 -2.58
CA ARG A 158 -14.65 10.52 -1.66
C ARG A 158 -13.49 9.84 -0.92
N TYR A 159 -13.67 8.60 -0.47
CA TYR A 159 -12.62 7.87 0.25
C TYR A 159 -11.50 7.42 -0.69
N LEU A 160 -11.82 7.00 -1.92
CA LEU A 160 -10.80 6.70 -2.94
C LEU A 160 -9.98 7.95 -3.30
N ALA A 161 -10.61 9.11 -3.49
CA ALA A 161 -9.91 10.37 -3.71
C ALA A 161 -9.10 10.85 -2.48
N GLY A 162 -9.51 10.46 -1.27
CA GLY A 162 -8.76 10.69 -0.05
C GLY A 162 -7.51 9.81 0.03
N HIS A 163 -7.65 8.54 -0.31
CA HIS A 163 -6.55 7.59 -0.44
C HIS A 163 -5.50 8.08 -1.42
N GLU A 164 -5.91 8.46 -2.63
CA GLU A 164 -4.99 8.93 -3.68
C GLU A 164 -4.18 10.14 -3.23
N ARG A 165 -4.84 11.12 -2.60
CA ARG A 165 -4.14 12.28 -2.04
C ARG A 165 -3.12 11.91 -0.98
N ALA A 166 -3.40 10.89 -0.15
CA ALA A 166 -2.47 10.44 0.88
C ALA A 166 -1.25 9.72 0.27
N GLN A 167 -1.43 8.94 -0.80
CA GLN A 167 -0.32 8.33 -1.56
C GLN A 167 0.62 9.41 -2.11
N VAL A 168 0.04 10.40 -2.83
CA VAL A 168 0.80 11.53 -3.41
C VAL A 168 1.47 12.41 -2.35
N GLU A 169 0.79 12.64 -1.22
CA GLU A 169 1.35 13.42 -0.11
C GLU A 169 2.59 12.73 0.48
N PHE A 170 2.52 11.41 0.69
CA PHE A 170 3.66 10.63 1.16
C PHE A 170 4.85 10.71 0.21
N ASP A 171 4.65 10.46 -1.10
CA ASP A 171 5.72 10.58 -2.11
C ASP A 171 6.35 11.98 -2.12
N THR A 172 5.51 13.01 -2.00
CA THR A 172 5.98 14.42 -1.99
C THR A 172 6.84 14.73 -0.77
N ILE A 173 6.43 14.25 0.42
CA ILE A 173 7.17 14.49 1.66
C ILE A 173 8.46 13.69 1.65
N GLU A 174 8.40 12.40 1.34
CA GLU A 174 9.55 11.52 1.37
C GLU A 174 10.60 11.93 0.34
N GLY A 175 10.21 12.28 -0.89
CA GLY A 175 11.12 12.81 -1.90
C GLY A 175 11.87 14.08 -1.45
N ARG A 176 11.22 14.96 -0.69
CA ARG A 176 11.86 16.15 -0.09
C ARG A 176 12.86 15.76 1.00
N GLU A 177 12.50 14.81 1.86
CA GLU A 177 13.36 14.34 2.94
C GLU A 177 14.62 13.64 2.41
N VAL A 178 14.47 12.75 1.42
CA VAL A 178 15.60 12.07 0.78
C VAL A 178 16.55 13.09 0.17
N ASN A 179 16.04 14.07 -0.57
CA ASN A 179 16.85 15.15 -1.15
C ASN A 179 17.59 15.96 -0.05
N PHE A 180 16.93 16.29 1.06
CA PHE A 180 17.57 16.98 2.19
C PHE A 180 18.70 16.15 2.81
N ARG A 181 18.46 14.85 3.05
CA ARG A 181 19.45 13.92 3.61
C ARG A 181 20.67 13.79 2.70
N LEU A 182 20.46 13.66 1.38
CA LEU A 182 21.54 13.60 0.38
C LEU A 182 22.36 14.89 0.35
N ARG A 183 21.72 16.06 0.33
CA ARG A 183 22.41 17.36 0.38
C ARG A 183 23.27 17.51 1.63
N ARG A 184 22.75 17.09 2.79
CA ARG A 184 23.47 17.13 4.06
C ARG A 184 24.68 16.18 4.06
N ALA A 185 24.53 14.97 3.52
CA ALA A 185 25.63 14.02 3.37
C ALA A 185 26.73 14.56 2.44
N LEU A 186 26.34 15.13 1.30
CA LEU A 186 27.27 15.77 0.36
C LEU A 186 28.02 16.93 1.02
N SER A 187 27.33 17.83 1.73
CA SER A 187 27.96 18.95 2.42
C SER A 187 28.98 18.50 3.47
N ARG A 188 28.73 17.39 4.16
CA ARG A 188 29.69 16.81 5.12
C ARG A 188 30.91 16.26 4.40
N ALA A 189 30.72 15.44 3.37
CA ALA A 189 31.81 14.89 2.58
C ALA A 189 32.71 15.99 1.97
N VAL A 190 32.13 17.09 1.48
CA VAL A 190 32.89 18.25 0.95
C VAL A 190 33.65 18.98 2.06
N SER A 191 33.07 19.13 3.25
CA SER A 191 33.75 19.71 4.42
C SER A 191 34.95 18.86 4.84
N ASP A 192 34.80 17.55 4.84
CA ASP A 192 35.81 16.61 5.30
C ASP A 192 36.95 16.47 4.27
N TYR A 193 36.66 16.63 2.98
CA TYR A 193 37.68 16.69 1.92
C TYR A 193 38.52 17.99 1.93
N ARG A 194 37.96 19.10 2.44
CA ARG A 194 38.65 20.40 2.50
C ARG A 194 39.52 20.58 3.75
N ARG A 195 39.55 19.59 4.65
CA ARG A 195 40.45 19.54 5.81
C ARG A 195 41.59 18.58 5.53
#